data_AF-A0A9Q8SJY0-F1
#
_entry.id   AF-A0A9Q8SJY0-F1
#
_cell.length_a   1.000
_cell.length_b   1.000
_cell.length_c   1.000
_cell.angle_alpha   90.00
_cell.angle_beta   90.00
_cell.angle_gamma   90.00
#
_symmetry.space_group_name_H-M   'P 1'
#
loop_
_entity.id
_entity.type
_entity.pdbx_description
1 polymer ?
#
loop_
_entity_poly.entity_id
_entity_poly.type
_entity_poly.pdbx_seq_one_letter_code
_entity_poly.pdbx_strand_id
1 'polypeptide(L)'
;MFSKTIVAVILLFGGVQSHRHHGFHSHSEMRRSFIHNARADGEAARGGSDNVFVKISHDRPILVPSRADHPQKPVGVDNNDNPIQTNKFYANFFANNQDNATWTHPYSVWWSNDTVKQGHGLSISHTDRRNFIYGPGEPVQSFEDPFFDQSIALSARELQNGTVLTTDTLTAFSANVNLATRKGAKPIVSFPVVQGMAFVTGIYNDATVLIQSQKHFSNITDLRLSSNGLGATVYGWDARLGDGSSWLIYINPTSMSERPNLRMTDKGTILGPKQFTGTVQVAKNPAGKAGIDIFSKAAGAYPVGATLSGSVSGKTGTYTLAWEKKGIKERSLLMFALPHHVKSFDQKTARGLTNITLASTTKGIATATLADEFTMVEPELPTDMGFDPWSPRLGSVGSAGSAAIVSEDAKAAIINAAKIELARDITTLTNLTSKYYAGIAFSVYARAIYAVNNIAGDTSFTASSLTKLEAAFDRYVNNQEPNPLFYDDVWKGLVSSGSYGNNDSSIDFGNTYYNDHNFHYGYYVYAAAIIAHFNPSWLTKNDGLNKIWVNNLIRDWSNPSTEDPFFPFSRNFDWFHGHSWARGVLEAPDGKDQESSAEDAFSTYAIKMWGKVIIGLEV
;
A
#
# COMPACT_ATOMS: atom_id res chain seq x y z
N MET A 1 5.80 -3.36 -41.17
CA MET A 1 6.17 -4.06 -42.42
C MET A 1 5.82 -5.53 -42.24
N PHE A 2 4.86 -6.05 -43.03
CA PHE A 2 4.47 -7.47 -43.26
C PHE A 2 4.16 -8.37 -42.03
N SER A 3 3.14 -9.24 -42.00
CA SER A 3 2.15 -9.69 -42.98
C SER A 3 0.94 -10.33 -42.26
N LYS A 4 -0.22 -10.25 -42.89
CA LYS A 4 -1.47 -10.99 -42.63
C LYS A 4 -1.36 -12.46 -43.10
N THR A 5 -2.35 -13.29 -42.70
CA THR A 5 -3.10 -14.38 -43.44
C THR A 5 -3.32 -15.59 -42.50
N ILE A 6 -4.51 -15.81 -41.92
CA ILE A 6 -5.69 -16.62 -42.37
C ILE A 6 -5.33 -18.12 -42.56
N VAL A 7 -6.01 -19.08 -41.92
CA VAL A 7 -7.12 -19.92 -42.45
C VAL A 7 -7.83 -20.72 -41.33
N ALA A 8 -9.14 -20.89 -41.48
CA ALA A 8 -10.09 -21.65 -40.65
C ALA A 8 -10.51 -22.99 -41.30
N VAL A 9 -10.93 -24.00 -40.50
CA VAL A 9 -11.83 -25.16 -40.82
C VAL A 9 -12.26 -25.77 -39.44
N ILE A 10 -13.51 -25.82 -38.93
CA ILE A 10 -14.81 -26.44 -39.31
C ILE A 10 -14.96 -27.95 -38.95
N LEU A 11 -15.85 -28.24 -37.94
CA LEU A 11 -16.89 -29.32 -37.80
C LEU A 11 -16.46 -30.83 -37.97
N LEU A 12 -16.98 -31.90 -37.32
CA LEU A 12 -18.26 -32.26 -36.64
C LEU A 12 -18.21 -33.72 -36.06
N PHE A 13 -19.11 -33.99 -35.09
CA PHE A 13 -19.88 -35.23 -34.77
C PHE A 13 -19.36 -36.50 -34.04
N GLY A 14 -20.23 -36.97 -33.11
CA GLY A 14 -20.45 -38.35 -32.62
C GLY A 14 -20.48 -38.41 -31.07
N GLY A 15 -21.57 -38.59 -30.31
CA GLY A 15 -22.73 -39.50 -30.44
C GLY A 15 -22.39 -40.85 -29.78
N VAL A 16 -22.73 -41.13 -28.51
CA VAL A 16 -23.88 -41.90 -27.96
C VAL A 16 -23.25 -42.74 -26.81
N GLN A 17 -23.69 -42.73 -25.55
CA GLN A 17 -24.64 -43.70 -25.01
C GLN A 17 -24.98 -43.38 -23.54
N SER A 18 -26.25 -43.58 -23.24
CA SER A 18 -26.87 -43.54 -21.94
C SER A 18 -26.88 -44.94 -21.33
N HIS A 19 -26.80 -45.03 -19.99
CA HIS A 19 -27.52 -46.05 -19.24
C HIS A 19 -27.99 -45.51 -17.90
N ARG A 20 -29.30 -45.69 -17.66
CA ARG A 20 -30.03 -45.46 -16.40
C ARG A 20 -29.91 -46.68 -15.48
N HIS A 21 -29.96 -46.44 -14.17
CA HIS A 21 -30.83 -47.11 -13.17
C HIS A 21 -30.71 -46.32 -11.84
N HIS A 22 -31.74 -45.61 -11.34
CA HIS A 22 -32.81 -46.06 -10.40
C HIS A 22 -32.29 -46.88 -9.22
N GLY A 23 -32.58 -46.63 -7.93
CA GLY A 23 -33.35 -45.66 -7.12
C GLY A 23 -32.73 -45.72 -5.70
N PHE A 24 -33.25 -45.27 -4.56
CA PHE A 24 -34.52 -44.71 -4.09
C PHE A 24 -34.25 -44.34 -2.59
N HIS A 25 -34.83 -43.23 -2.07
CA HIS A 25 -35.16 -42.95 -0.64
C HIS A 25 -34.02 -42.90 0.42
N SER A 26 -34.03 -42.10 1.50
CA SER A 26 -35.01 -41.23 2.17
C SER A 26 -34.29 -40.32 3.19
N HIS A 27 -34.91 -39.16 3.47
CA HIS A 27 -34.99 -38.45 4.76
C HIS A 27 -33.79 -38.41 5.73
N SER A 28 -33.33 -37.19 6.05
CA SER A 28 -33.51 -36.64 7.40
C SER A 28 -33.31 -35.12 7.40
N GLU A 29 -34.37 -34.42 7.79
CA GLU A 29 -34.36 -33.02 8.19
C GLU A 29 -33.38 -32.79 9.35
N MET A 30 -32.67 -31.65 9.33
CA MET A 30 -32.26 -31.02 10.58
C MET A 30 -32.45 -29.51 10.45
N ARG A 31 -33.68 -29.08 10.75
CA ARG A 31 -33.97 -27.71 11.16
C ARG A 31 -33.14 -27.40 12.41
N ARG A 32 -32.30 -26.37 12.37
CA ARG A 32 -31.91 -25.62 13.56
C ARG A 32 -32.32 -24.17 13.37
N SER A 33 -33.46 -23.84 13.95
CA SER A 33 -33.86 -22.49 14.29
C SER A 33 -32.93 -21.96 15.38
N PHE A 34 -32.33 -20.79 15.17
CA PHE A 34 -31.96 -19.91 16.27
C PHE A 34 -32.57 -18.54 15.97
N ILE A 35 -33.65 -18.26 16.70
CA ILE A 35 -34.29 -16.96 16.87
C ILE A 35 -33.82 -16.43 18.24
N HIS A 36 -33.68 -15.09 18.33
CA HIS A 36 -33.33 -14.22 19.47
C HIS A 36 -31.85 -13.78 19.49
N ASN A 37 -31.49 -12.49 19.60
CA ASN A 37 -32.25 -11.29 19.94
C ASN A 37 -31.57 -10.08 19.28
N ALA A 38 -32.30 -9.35 18.42
CA ALA A 38 -31.96 -7.98 18.07
C ALA A 38 -32.52 -7.08 19.16
N ARG A 39 -31.65 -6.49 19.99
CA ARG A 39 -31.99 -5.30 20.77
C ARG A 39 -31.40 -4.11 20.05
N ALA A 40 -32.31 -3.28 19.54
CA ALA A 40 -32.05 -1.91 19.18
C ALA A 40 -31.68 -1.15 20.46
N ASP A 41 -30.52 -0.51 20.45
CA ASP A 41 -30.26 0.66 21.29
C ASP A 41 -29.85 1.78 20.34
N GLY A 42 -30.82 2.64 20.06
CA GLY A 42 -30.55 3.97 19.54
C GLY A 42 -30.06 4.83 20.69
N GLU A 43 -28.81 5.26 20.61
CA GLU A 43 -28.32 6.41 21.34
C GLU A 43 -27.65 7.36 20.35
N ALA A 44 -28.38 8.41 19.99
CA ALA A 44 -27.84 9.56 19.28
C ALA A 44 -26.86 10.29 20.22
N ALA A 45 -25.58 9.95 20.13
CA ALA A 45 -24.51 10.67 20.80
C ALA A 45 -24.06 11.87 19.95
N ARG A 46 -24.47 13.08 20.35
CA ARG A 46 -23.82 14.31 19.92
C ARG A 46 -22.52 14.49 20.71
N GLY A 47 -21.38 14.53 20.01
CA GLY A 47 -20.16 15.22 20.47
C GLY A 47 -18.98 14.33 20.89
N GLY A 48 -18.33 13.70 19.92
CA GLY A 48 -17.00 13.07 20.02
C GLY A 48 -16.60 12.57 18.64
N SER A 49 -15.42 12.91 18.14
CA SER A 49 -15.03 12.57 16.77
C SER A 49 -14.65 11.10 16.66
N ASP A 50 -15.57 10.27 16.16
CA ASP A 50 -15.33 8.84 15.98
C ASP A 50 -14.19 8.57 14.99
N ASN A 51 -13.45 7.48 15.23
CA ASN A 51 -12.39 7.03 14.34
C ASN A 51 -12.97 6.68 12.95
N VAL A 52 -12.46 7.26 11.87
CA VAL A 52 -12.97 7.01 10.51
C VAL A 52 -12.48 5.69 9.92
N PHE A 53 -11.49 5.04 10.53
CA PHE A 53 -10.97 3.73 10.11
C PHE A 53 -11.84 2.60 10.65
N VAL A 54 -13.06 2.50 10.12
CA VAL A 54 -14.04 1.47 10.47
C VAL A 54 -14.31 0.56 9.27
N LYS A 55 -14.56 -0.71 9.56
CA LYS A 55 -14.85 -1.74 8.54
C LYS A 55 -16.03 -1.35 7.63
N ILE A 56 -15.94 -1.76 6.36
CA ILE A 56 -17.05 -1.63 5.39
C ILE A 56 -18.01 -2.82 5.48
N SER A 57 -17.48 -4.05 5.61
CA SER A 57 -18.24 -5.30 5.73
C SER A 57 -17.35 -6.43 6.27
N HIS A 58 -17.98 -7.49 6.79
CA HIS A 58 -17.35 -8.76 7.19
C HIS A 58 -17.62 -9.90 6.20
N ASP A 59 -18.34 -9.61 5.12
CA ASP A 59 -18.87 -10.63 4.23
C ASP A 59 -17.82 -11.04 3.20
N ARG A 60 -17.82 -12.32 2.84
CA ARG A 60 -17.03 -12.81 1.72
C ARG A 60 -17.47 -12.10 0.43
N PRO A 61 -16.55 -11.76 -0.48
CA PRO A 61 -16.91 -11.28 -1.81
C PRO A 61 -17.88 -12.25 -2.49
N ILE A 62 -18.99 -11.72 -3.00
CA ILE A 62 -20.06 -12.52 -3.60
C ILE A 62 -19.92 -12.59 -5.12
N LEU A 63 -20.47 -13.64 -5.73
CA LEU A 63 -20.57 -13.87 -7.19
C LEU A 63 -19.23 -13.92 -7.95
N VAL A 64 -18.11 -14.02 -7.24
CA VAL A 64 -16.78 -14.22 -7.82
C VAL A 64 -16.26 -15.60 -7.41
N PRO A 65 -15.82 -16.45 -8.35
CA PRO A 65 -15.19 -17.72 -8.00
C PRO A 65 -13.80 -17.48 -7.42
N SER A 66 -13.39 -18.32 -6.48
CA SER A 66 -12.07 -18.22 -5.83
C SER A 66 -11.02 -19.10 -6.52
N ARG A 67 -9.77 -18.63 -6.49
CA ARG A 67 -8.63 -19.26 -7.16
C ARG A 67 -7.41 -19.22 -6.24
N ALA A 68 -6.72 -20.35 -6.07
CA ALA A 68 -5.50 -20.46 -5.23
C ALA A 68 -4.22 -20.70 -6.08
N ASP A 69 -4.35 -20.55 -7.39
CA ASP A 69 -3.33 -20.77 -8.41
C ASP A 69 -2.93 -19.47 -9.11
N HIS A 70 -2.87 -18.38 -8.35
CA HIS A 70 -2.33 -17.10 -8.83
C HIS A 70 -0.96 -17.30 -9.51
N PRO A 71 -0.72 -16.74 -10.71
CA PRO A 71 0.51 -16.96 -11.48
C PRO A 71 1.80 -16.57 -10.76
N GLN A 72 1.75 -15.51 -9.96
CA GLN A 72 2.86 -15.06 -9.10
C GLN A 72 2.54 -15.35 -7.63
N LYS A 73 3.26 -16.29 -7.00
CA LYS A 73 3.11 -16.57 -5.56
C LYS A 73 4.22 -15.85 -4.76
N PRO A 74 3.96 -15.46 -3.49
CA PRO A 74 4.99 -14.90 -2.64
C PRO A 74 6.08 -15.95 -2.35
N VAL A 75 7.34 -15.52 -2.34
CA VAL A 75 8.49 -16.36 -1.99
C VAL A 75 8.87 -16.10 -0.54
N GLY A 76 9.03 -17.18 0.23
CA GLY A 76 9.52 -17.10 1.61
C GLY A 76 8.58 -16.40 2.59
N VAL A 77 7.28 -16.32 2.33
CA VAL A 77 6.28 -15.72 3.22
C VAL A 77 5.57 -16.79 4.03
N ASP A 78 5.43 -16.56 5.34
CA ASP A 78 4.45 -17.24 6.19
C ASP A 78 3.47 -16.22 6.77
N ASN A 79 2.25 -16.19 6.24
CA ASN A 79 1.20 -15.24 6.61
C ASN A 79 0.05 -15.87 7.42
N ASN A 80 0.10 -17.18 7.72
CA ASN A 80 -1.00 -17.92 8.35
C ASN A 80 -2.38 -17.64 7.70
N ASP A 81 -2.45 -17.65 6.37
CA ASP A 81 -3.65 -17.34 5.55
C ASP A 81 -4.25 -15.93 5.68
N ASN A 82 -3.60 -15.01 6.42
CA ASN A 82 -4.05 -13.61 6.53
C ASN A 82 -3.86 -12.85 5.20
N PRO A 83 -4.68 -11.82 4.90
CA PRO A 83 -4.47 -10.96 3.75
C PRO A 83 -3.05 -10.38 3.68
N ILE A 84 -2.37 -10.61 2.55
CA ILE A 84 -1.02 -10.12 2.30
C ILE A 84 -1.11 -8.81 1.51
N GLN A 85 -0.31 -7.83 1.91
CA GLN A 85 -0.15 -6.59 1.19
C GLN A 85 0.59 -6.79 -0.15
N THR A 86 0.10 -6.15 -1.21
CA THR A 86 0.66 -6.27 -2.57
C THR A 86 1.37 -5.00 -3.03
N ASN A 87 0.85 -3.82 -2.69
CA ASN A 87 1.33 -2.52 -3.18
C ASN A 87 2.05 -1.74 -2.06
N LYS A 88 3.00 -2.41 -1.37
CA LYS A 88 3.79 -1.84 -0.27
C LYS A 88 5.29 -1.88 -0.53
N PHE A 89 6.02 -1.00 0.16
CA PHE A 89 7.43 -0.71 -0.08
C PHE A 89 8.35 -1.95 -0.04
N TYR A 90 7.99 -2.97 0.74
CA TYR A 90 8.78 -4.18 0.97
C TYR A 90 8.52 -5.34 -0.01
N ALA A 91 7.72 -5.14 -1.05
CA ALA A 91 7.32 -6.25 -1.94
C ALA A 91 8.50 -7.01 -2.57
N ASN A 92 9.64 -6.34 -2.76
CA ASN A 92 10.85 -6.96 -3.28
C ASN A 92 11.43 -8.05 -2.37
N PHE A 93 11.09 -8.11 -1.08
CA PHE A 93 11.54 -9.19 -0.20
C PHE A 93 10.77 -10.50 -0.38
N PHE A 94 9.66 -10.52 -1.10
CA PHE A 94 8.91 -11.75 -1.41
C PHE A 94 8.63 -11.93 -2.90
N ALA A 95 9.07 -10.99 -3.74
CA ALA A 95 8.96 -11.11 -5.19
C ALA A 95 10.17 -11.88 -5.75
N ASN A 96 9.89 -12.85 -6.64
CA ASN A 96 10.89 -13.56 -7.43
C ASN A 96 12.15 -13.98 -6.65
N ASN A 97 13.30 -13.37 -6.96
CA ASN A 97 14.60 -13.74 -6.43
C ASN A 97 14.92 -13.11 -5.06
N GLN A 98 14.05 -12.23 -4.56
CA GLN A 98 14.20 -11.51 -3.28
C GLN A 98 15.47 -10.64 -3.18
N ASP A 99 16.07 -10.25 -4.31
CA ASP A 99 17.41 -9.67 -4.38
C ASP A 99 17.46 -8.20 -4.86
N ASN A 100 16.30 -7.54 -4.92
CA ASN A 100 16.19 -6.11 -5.19
C ASN A 100 16.11 -5.29 -3.90
N ALA A 101 16.41 -3.99 -4.03
CA ALA A 101 16.31 -3.05 -2.94
C ALA A 101 14.87 -2.77 -2.50
N THR A 102 14.74 -2.35 -1.25
CA THR A 102 13.51 -1.89 -0.61
C THR A 102 13.79 -0.55 0.05
N TRP A 103 12.91 0.43 -0.11
CA TRP A 103 13.11 1.79 0.38
C TRP A 103 12.24 2.05 1.59
N THR A 104 12.87 2.20 2.77
CA THR A 104 12.17 2.58 3.99
C THR A 104 12.18 4.09 4.18
N HIS A 105 13.12 4.77 3.54
CA HIS A 105 13.46 6.18 3.69
C HIS A 105 13.90 6.55 5.12
N PRO A 106 15.06 7.23 5.28
CA PRO A 106 15.95 7.69 4.22
C PRO A 106 16.86 6.57 3.68
N TYR A 107 16.80 5.36 4.25
CA TYR A 107 17.60 4.22 3.82
C TYR A 107 16.94 3.42 2.70
N SER A 108 17.78 2.81 1.86
CA SER A 108 17.44 1.64 1.07
C SER A 108 18.14 0.41 1.67
N VAL A 109 17.46 -0.74 1.62
CA VAL A 109 17.95 -2.01 2.16
C VAL A 109 17.71 -3.15 1.19
N TRP A 110 18.63 -4.11 1.14
CA TRP A 110 18.46 -5.31 0.32
C TRP A 110 19.20 -6.48 0.95
N TRP A 111 18.81 -7.67 0.55
CA TRP A 111 19.57 -8.88 0.75
C TRP A 111 19.95 -9.44 -0.62
N SER A 112 21.06 -10.16 -0.71
CA SER A 112 21.33 -10.97 -1.89
C SER A 112 22.01 -12.27 -1.53
N ASN A 113 21.60 -13.35 -2.19
CA ASN A 113 22.33 -14.61 -2.15
C ASN A 113 23.55 -14.61 -3.09
N ASP A 114 23.71 -13.57 -3.91
CA ASP A 114 24.87 -13.39 -4.77
C ASP A 114 25.96 -12.61 -4.02
N THR A 115 27.14 -13.23 -3.91
CA THR A 115 28.34 -12.57 -3.38
C THR A 115 28.73 -11.29 -4.15
N VAL A 116 28.34 -11.16 -5.42
CA VAL A 116 28.57 -9.97 -6.25
C VAL A 116 27.66 -8.80 -5.86
N LYS A 117 26.39 -9.07 -5.52
CA LYS A 117 25.43 -8.08 -4.97
C LYS A 117 25.54 -7.89 -3.44
N GLN A 118 26.54 -8.56 -2.87
CA GLN A 118 27.11 -8.33 -1.56
C GLN A 118 26.25 -8.69 -0.35
N GLY A 119 26.56 -9.88 0.15
CA GLY A 119 26.54 -10.20 1.57
C GLY A 119 25.36 -11.05 1.97
N HIS A 120 25.66 -12.13 2.70
CA HIS A 120 24.68 -13.01 3.31
C HIS A 120 23.89 -12.34 4.47
N GLY A 121 23.96 -11.01 4.61
CA GLY A 121 23.27 -10.18 5.60
C GLY A 121 22.39 -9.12 4.93
N LEU A 122 21.85 -8.18 5.72
CA LEU A 122 21.07 -7.07 5.18
C LEU A 122 21.99 -5.89 4.88
N SER A 123 22.11 -5.56 3.60
CA SER A 123 22.82 -4.39 3.08
C SER A 123 21.98 -3.13 3.26
N ILE A 124 22.66 -2.02 3.56
CA ILE A 124 22.05 -0.72 3.89
C ILE A 124 22.80 0.36 3.11
N SER A 125 22.04 1.24 2.44
CA SER A 125 22.58 2.41 1.76
C SER A 125 21.89 3.70 2.19
N HIS A 126 22.66 4.78 2.15
CA HIS A 126 22.16 6.14 2.10
C HIS A 126 23.13 7.02 1.31
N THR A 127 22.63 7.63 0.23
CA THR A 127 23.38 8.59 -0.58
C THR A 127 23.01 10.03 -0.24
N ASP A 128 23.99 10.93 -0.14
CA ASP A 128 23.71 12.36 -0.03
C ASP A 128 23.24 12.92 -1.37
N ARG A 129 22.28 13.86 -1.37
CA ARG A 129 21.65 14.41 -2.59
C ARG A 129 22.63 14.90 -3.67
N ARG A 130 23.81 15.38 -3.27
CA ARG A 130 24.88 15.82 -4.18
C ARG A 130 25.54 14.69 -4.99
N ASN A 131 25.38 13.45 -4.55
CA ASN A 131 25.96 12.24 -5.15
C ASN A 131 24.90 11.42 -5.91
N PHE A 132 23.69 11.96 -6.10
CA PHE A 132 22.70 11.33 -6.96
C PHE A 132 23.16 11.40 -8.42
N ILE A 133 22.67 10.46 -9.22
CA ILE A 133 22.90 10.46 -10.66
C ILE A 133 21.79 11.31 -11.28
N TYR A 134 22.18 12.31 -12.08
CA TYR A 134 21.26 13.26 -12.70
C TYR A 134 21.22 13.05 -14.22
N GLY A 135 20.02 13.01 -14.77
CA GLY A 135 19.78 12.96 -16.20
C GLY A 135 20.03 14.30 -16.90
N PRO A 136 19.87 14.34 -18.23
CA PRO A 136 20.05 15.58 -19.00
C PRO A 136 18.96 16.62 -18.70
N GLY A 137 19.25 17.89 -19.03
CA GLY A 137 18.31 19.02 -18.98
C GLY A 137 18.59 20.04 -17.87
N GLU A 138 18.01 21.24 -18.01
CA GLU A 138 18.01 22.30 -17.00
C GLU A 138 16.61 22.95 -16.92
N PRO A 139 15.77 22.60 -15.91
CA PRO A 139 16.03 21.62 -14.87
C PRO A 139 16.17 20.18 -15.42
N VAL A 140 16.90 19.34 -14.69
CA VAL A 140 17.11 17.92 -15.01
C VAL A 140 15.78 17.18 -15.18
N GLN A 141 15.73 16.27 -16.17
CA GLN A 141 14.51 15.50 -16.49
C GLN A 141 14.32 14.26 -15.61
N SER A 142 15.40 13.74 -15.03
CA SER A 142 15.40 12.59 -14.14
C SER A 142 16.54 12.67 -13.13
N PHE A 143 16.40 11.95 -12.03
CA PHE A 143 17.48 11.68 -11.09
C PHE A 143 17.25 10.31 -10.44
N GLU A 144 18.32 9.68 -9.99
CA GLU A 144 18.27 8.41 -9.28
C GLU A 144 19.29 8.35 -8.14
N ASP A 145 18.95 7.56 -7.12
CA ASP A 145 19.87 7.13 -6.07
C ASP A 145 20.70 5.95 -6.60
N PRO A 146 22.04 5.94 -6.46
CA PRO A 146 22.88 4.85 -6.96
C PRO A 146 22.45 3.46 -6.46
N PHE A 147 22.20 2.55 -7.41
CA PHE A 147 21.79 1.19 -7.10
C PHE A 147 22.88 0.38 -6.40
N PHE A 148 22.47 -0.37 -5.37
CA PHE A 148 23.30 -1.34 -4.65
C PHE A 148 24.62 -0.79 -4.08
N ASP A 149 24.69 0.52 -3.79
CA ASP A 149 25.88 1.17 -3.22
C ASP A 149 25.95 0.98 -1.69
N GLN A 150 26.43 -0.19 -1.22
CA GLN A 150 26.39 -0.55 0.20
C GLN A 150 27.25 0.40 1.05
N SER A 151 26.59 1.16 1.92
CA SER A 151 27.28 1.96 2.93
C SER A 151 27.72 1.06 4.09
N ILE A 152 26.79 0.28 4.64
CA ILE A 152 27.04 -0.65 5.74
C ILE A 152 26.12 -1.86 5.61
N ALA A 153 26.48 -3.00 6.18
CA ALA A 153 25.62 -4.18 6.25
C ALA A 153 25.66 -4.79 7.65
N LEU A 154 24.52 -5.34 8.07
CA LEU A 154 24.37 -6.14 9.28
C LEU A 154 24.26 -7.61 8.90
N SER A 155 25.18 -8.43 9.39
CA SER A 155 25.30 -9.85 9.05
C SER A 155 25.72 -10.68 10.26
N ALA A 156 25.76 -11.99 10.10
CA ALA A 156 26.35 -12.90 11.08
C ALA A 156 27.35 -13.83 10.40
N ARG A 157 28.39 -14.25 11.13
CA ARG A 157 29.44 -15.13 10.58
C ARG A 157 28.90 -16.44 10.04
N GLU A 158 27.81 -16.92 10.63
CA GLU A 158 27.11 -18.15 10.27
C GLU A 158 26.29 -18.00 8.98
N LEU A 159 25.96 -16.77 8.56
CA LEU A 159 25.30 -16.50 7.28
C LEU A 159 26.34 -16.57 6.16
N GLN A 160 26.22 -17.57 5.30
CA GLN A 160 27.16 -17.90 4.21
C GLN A 160 26.36 -18.36 2.97
N ASN A 161 27.04 -18.96 1.98
CA ASN A 161 26.36 -19.66 0.90
C ASN A 161 25.34 -20.66 1.46
N GLY A 162 24.08 -20.50 1.05
CA GLY A 162 22.95 -21.27 1.58
C GLY A 162 22.00 -20.46 2.46
N THR A 163 22.38 -19.23 2.86
CA THR A 163 21.47 -18.31 3.56
C THR A 163 20.18 -18.14 2.76
N VAL A 164 19.06 -18.11 3.48
CA VAL A 164 17.73 -17.89 2.92
C VAL A 164 17.05 -16.71 3.59
N LEU A 165 16.32 -15.94 2.80
CA LEU A 165 15.45 -14.88 3.28
C LEU A 165 14.02 -15.41 3.38
N THR A 166 13.39 -15.13 4.52
CA THR A 166 11.94 -15.28 4.70
C THR A 166 11.38 -13.98 5.24
N THR A 167 10.07 -13.77 5.08
CA THR A 167 9.38 -12.63 5.66
C THR A 167 8.11 -13.06 6.39
N ASP A 168 7.79 -12.32 7.44
CA ASP A 168 6.54 -12.44 8.18
C ASP A 168 6.05 -11.03 8.57
N THR A 169 4.88 -10.97 9.21
CA THR A 169 4.31 -9.72 9.75
C THR A 169 4.20 -8.64 8.66
N LEU A 170 3.72 -9.01 7.48
CA LEU A 170 3.57 -8.13 6.32
C LEU A 170 2.33 -7.22 6.50
N THR A 171 2.50 -6.11 7.21
CA THR A 171 1.44 -5.13 7.49
C THR A 171 1.56 -3.90 6.57
N ALA A 172 0.60 -2.98 6.59
CA ALA A 172 0.69 -1.79 5.73
C ALA A 172 1.91 -0.89 6.03
N PHE A 173 2.52 -1.00 7.21
CA PHE A 173 3.57 -0.11 7.69
C PHE A 173 4.91 -0.80 7.91
N SER A 174 4.92 -2.14 7.97
CA SER A 174 6.10 -2.91 8.30
C SER A 174 6.12 -4.28 7.65
N ALA A 175 7.33 -4.81 7.54
CA ALA A 175 7.60 -6.22 7.32
C ALA A 175 8.72 -6.64 8.27
N ASN A 176 8.77 -7.93 8.60
CA ASN A 176 9.91 -8.49 9.32
C ASN A 176 10.68 -9.40 8.36
N VAL A 177 11.96 -9.08 8.14
CA VAL A 177 12.86 -9.84 7.26
C VAL A 177 13.73 -10.77 8.10
N ASN A 178 13.75 -12.05 7.77
CA ASN A 178 14.38 -13.09 8.57
C ASN A 178 15.45 -13.82 7.75
N LEU A 179 16.67 -13.86 8.28
CA LEU A 179 17.79 -14.58 7.65
C LEU A 179 18.14 -15.84 8.46
N ALA A 180 18.08 -16.97 7.77
CA ALA A 180 18.48 -18.28 8.30
C ALA A 180 19.64 -18.85 7.49
N THR A 181 20.50 -19.65 8.12
CA THR A 181 21.71 -20.21 7.48
C THR A 181 21.42 -21.20 6.35
N ARG A 182 20.22 -21.77 6.32
CA ARG A 182 19.71 -22.68 5.29
C ARG A 182 18.19 -22.80 5.35
N LYS A 183 17.58 -23.27 4.26
CA LYS A 183 16.14 -23.59 4.22
C LYS A 183 15.75 -24.53 5.37
N GLY A 184 14.70 -24.15 6.10
CA GLY A 184 14.16 -24.89 7.25
C GLY A 184 14.92 -24.71 8.57
N ALA A 185 16.04 -23.97 8.59
CA ALA A 185 16.67 -23.54 9.85
C ALA A 185 15.89 -22.38 10.46
N LYS A 186 16.00 -22.22 11.79
CA LYS A 186 15.47 -21.03 12.47
C LYS A 186 16.26 -19.79 12.05
N PRO A 187 15.63 -18.62 11.90
CA PRO A 187 16.33 -17.37 11.70
C PRO A 187 17.31 -17.10 12.84
N ILE A 188 18.50 -16.62 12.48
CA ILE A 188 19.54 -16.21 13.44
C ILE A 188 19.71 -14.70 13.51
N VAL A 189 19.23 -13.99 12.47
CA VAL A 189 19.09 -12.53 12.46
C VAL A 189 17.75 -12.15 11.83
N SER A 190 17.01 -11.27 12.48
CA SER A 190 15.76 -10.70 11.96
C SER A 190 15.82 -9.17 11.93
N PHE A 191 15.12 -8.56 10.98
CA PHE A 191 15.12 -7.12 10.73
C PHE A 191 13.68 -6.62 10.60
N PRO A 192 13.12 -5.97 11.65
CA PRO A 192 11.89 -5.23 11.49
C PRO A 192 12.17 -4.01 10.61
N VAL A 193 11.60 -3.99 9.41
CA VAL A 193 11.69 -2.87 8.47
C VAL A 193 10.42 -2.05 8.55
N VAL A 194 10.58 -0.76 8.85
CA VAL A 194 9.47 0.20 9.01
C VAL A 194 9.85 1.48 8.27
N GLN A 195 8.87 2.07 7.56
CA GLN A 195 9.10 3.34 6.88
C GLN A 195 9.45 4.45 7.87
N GLY A 196 10.45 5.27 7.53
CA GLY A 196 10.94 6.34 8.39
C GLY A 196 11.80 5.88 9.56
N MET A 197 12.19 4.61 9.67
CA MET A 197 13.07 4.17 10.77
C MET A 197 14.40 4.94 10.76
N ALA A 198 14.81 5.52 11.90
CA ALA A 198 16.11 6.18 12.02
C ALA A 198 17.28 5.20 12.16
N PHE A 199 16.99 4.00 12.67
CA PHE A 199 17.94 2.91 12.84
C PHE A 199 17.51 1.71 12.00
N VAL A 200 18.44 1.15 11.22
CA VAL A 200 18.28 -0.24 10.78
C VAL A 200 18.67 -1.14 11.94
N THR A 201 17.77 -2.03 12.35
CA THR A 201 17.92 -2.87 13.54
C THR A 201 18.01 -4.34 13.17
N GLY A 202 19.11 -5.00 13.50
CA GLY A 202 19.24 -6.45 13.47
C GLY A 202 19.02 -7.06 14.86
N ILE A 203 18.11 -8.03 14.95
CA ILE A 203 17.79 -8.79 16.16
C ILE A 203 18.49 -10.14 16.03
N TYR A 204 19.51 -10.37 16.85
CA TYR A 204 20.37 -11.56 16.79
C TYR A 204 19.93 -12.60 17.82
N ASN A 205 20.01 -13.87 17.44
CA ASN A 205 19.73 -15.01 18.29
C ASN A 205 20.86 -16.05 18.17
N ASP A 206 21.71 -16.11 19.19
CA ASP A 206 22.88 -17.00 19.28
C ASP A 206 23.77 -16.99 18.01
N ALA A 207 24.18 -15.79 17.59
CA ALA A 207 24.93 -15.59 16.36
C ALA A 207 26.20 -14.76 16.57
N THR A 208 27.18 -14.88 15.67
CA THR A 208 28.40 -14.08 15.73
C THR A 208 28.22 -12.81 14.89
N VAL A 209 28.14 -11.64 15.54
CA VAL A 209 27.87 -10.36 14.85
C VAL A 209 28.98 -10.02 13.85
N LEU A 210 28.58 -9.70 12.61
CA LEU A 210 29.43 -9.11 11.58
C LEU A 210 28.81 -7.80 11.08
N ILE A 211 29.63 -6.76 10.99
CA ILE A 211 29.25 -5.49 10.40
C ILE A 211 30.22 -5.23 9.25
N GLN A 212 29.70 -5.00 8.05
CA GLN A 212 30.51 -4.93 6.83
C GLN A 212 30.29 -3.61 6.10
N SER A 213 31.26 -3.17 5.30
CA SER A 213 31.14 -1.96 4.48
C SER A 213 32.00 -2.03 3.22
N GLN A 214 31.38 -1.79 2.06
CA GLN A 214 32.09 -1.59 0.78
C GLN A 214 32.88 -0.28 0.75
N LYS A 215 32.42 0.72 1.49
CA LYS A 215 33.11 2.01 1.61
C LYS A 215 34.36 1.93 2.47
N HIS A 216 34.62 0.77 3.08
CA HIS A 216 35.67 0.51 4.06
C HIS A 216 35.53 1.33 5.36
N PHE A 217 35.92 0.75 6.48
CA PHE A 217 36.08 1.42 7.76
C PHE A 217 37.47 2.07 7.85
N SER A 218 37.48 3.38 8.04
CA SER A 218 38.68 4.17 8.32
C SER A 218 39.02 4.15 9.81
N ASN A 219 38.00 4.22 10.68
CA ASN A 219 38.16 4.20 12.13
C ASN A 219 36.86 3.75 12.82
N ILE A 220 36.97 3.19 14.02
CA ILE A 220 35.86 2.96 14.94
C ILE A 220 36.20 3.55 16.30
N THR A 221 35.37 4.49 16.78
CA THR A 221 35.58 5.19 18.05
C THR A 221 34.51 4.80 19.04
N ASP A 222 34.90 4.31 20.21
CA ASP A 222 33.98 4.01 21.31
C ASP A 222 33.42 5.32 21.90
N LEU A 223 32.09 5.45 21.95
CA LEU A 223 31.41 6.65 22.44
C LEU A 223 31.34 6.74 23.97
N ARG A 224 31.63 5.64 24.68
CA ARG A 224 31.56 5.50 26.14
C ARG A 224 30.31 6.16 26.75
N LEU A 225 29.15 5.79 26.21
CA LEU A 225 27.85 6.28 26.68
C LEU A 225 27.70 6.06 28.19
N SER A 226 27.24 7.07 28.91
CA SER A 226 26.92 6.94 30.33
C SER A 226 25.68 6.07 30.53
N SER A 227 25.71 5.18 31.52
CA SER A 227 24.52 4.47 31.98
C SER A 227 23.60 5.49 32.65
N ASN A 228 22.65 6.08 31.91
CA ASN A 228 21.74 7.10 32.41
C ASN A 228 20.66 6.55 33.37
N GLY A 229 20.98 5.54 34.19
CA GLY A 229 20.07 5.00 35.23
C GLY A 229 18.84 4.23 34.71
N LEU A 230 18.76 3.91 33.42
CA LEU A 230 17.57 3.31 32.77
C LEU A 230 17.63 1.78 32.57
N GLY A 231 18.39 1.05 33.39
CA GLY A 231 18.30 -0.42 33.51
C GLY A 231 18.89 -1.28 32.38
N ALA A 232 18.80 -0.87 31.11
CA ALA A 232 19.37 -1.60 29.96
C ALA A 232 20.62 -0.90 29.41
N THR A 233 21.71 -1.66 29.25
CA THR A 233 23.00 -1.10 28.82
C THR A 233 23.10 -1.08 27.30
N VAL A 234 22.97 0.11 26.72
CA VAL A 234 23.27 0.36 25.30
C VAL A 234 24.72 0.82 25.18
N TYR A 235 25.50 0.12 24.36
CA TYR A 235 26.87 0.48 24.03
C TYR A 235 26.93 1.09 22.63
N GLY A 236 27.75 2.14 22.44
CA GLY A 236 27.78 2.90 21.20
C GLY A 236 29.18 3.14 20.64
N TRP A 237 29.27 3.16 19.31
CA TRP A 237 30.49 3.47 18.54
C TRP A 237 30.17 4.41 17.38
N ASP A 238 31.12 5.29 17.01
CA ASP A 238 31.13 6.02 15.73
C ASP A 238 32.10 5.32 14.76
N ALA A 239 31.56 4.76 13.67
CA ALA A 239 32.31 4.19 12.57
C ALA A 239 32.44 5.22 11.44
N ARG A 240 33.70 5.56 11.10
CA ARG A 240 34.02 6.42 9.97
C ARG A 240 34.30 5.58 8.75
N LEU A 241 33.60 5.84 7.65
CA LEU A 241 33.79 5.13 6.40
C LEU A 241 34.84 5.83 5.50
N GLY A 242 35.30 5.16 4.45
CA GLY A 242 36.30 5.68 3.52
C GLY A 242 35.82 6.87 2.68
N ASP A 243 34.50 7.04 2.53
CA ASP A 243 33.89 8.22 1.90
C ASP A 243 33.73 9.43 2.84
N GLY A 244 34.22 9.31 4.09
CA GLY A 244 34.16 10.34 5.12
C GLY A 244 32.85 10.38 5.92
N SER A 245 31.85 9.58 5.56
CA SER A 245 30.60 9.49 6.31
C SER A 245 30.79 8.88 7.72
N SER A 246 29.90 9.25 8.63
CA SER A 246 29.84 8.74 10.02
C SER A 246 28.60 7.88 10.17
N TRP A 247 28.78 6.68 10.71
CA TRP A 247 27.72 5.74 11.02
C TRP A 247 27.83 5.33 12.48
N LEU A 248 26.74 5.52 13.21
CA LEU A 248 26.66 5.13 14.61
C LEU A 248 26.25 3.67 14.69
N ILE A 249 26.94 2.91 15.52
CA ILE A 249 26.64 1.51 15.82
C ILE A 249 26.24 1.45 17.30
N TYR A 250 25.07 0.89 17.58
CA TYR A 250 24.61 0.63 18.95
C TYR A 250 24.38 -0.86 19.16
N ILE A 251 24.87 -1.40 20.27
CA ILE A 251 24.68 -2.80 20.65
C ILE A 251 23.98 -2.85 22.01
N ASN A 252 22.89 -3.61 22.07
CA ASN A 252 22.10 -3.85 23.27
C ASN A 252 21.99 -5.36 23.53
N PRO A 253 22.91 -5.95 24.31
CA PRO A 253 22.85 -7.36 24.68
C PRO A 253 21.69 -7.66 25.61
N THR A 254 21.04 -8.81 25.46
CA THR A 254 20.00 -9.26 26.40
C THR A 254 20.53 -10.17 27.51
N SER A 255 21.64 -10.88 27.26
CA SER A 255 22.18 -11.91 28.16
C SER A 255 23.64 -11.73 28.56
N MET A 256 24.33 -10.72 28.02
CA MET A 256 25.74 -10.46 28.36
C MET A 256 25.86 -9.39 29.45
N SER A 257 26.67 -9.66 30.47
CA SER A 257 27.00 -8.71 31.54
C SER A 257 28.18 -7.79 31.20
N GLU A 258 29.03 -8.21 30.25
CA GLU A 258 30.23 -7.48 29.84
C GLU A 258 29.97 -6.61 28.61
N ARG A 259 30.75 -5.52 28.51
CA ARG A 259 30.74 -4.64 27.34
C ARG A 259 31.15 -5.42 26.08
N PRO A 260 30.34 -5.39 25.00
CA PRO A 260 30.69 -6.01 23.74
C PRO A 260 32.01 -5.44 23.18
N ASN A 261 32.86 -6.31 22.67
CA ASN A 261 34.06 -5.91 21.95
C ASN A 261 33.75 -5.87 20.44
N LEU A 262 34.06 -4.74 19.80
CA LEU A 262 34.08 -4.61 18.34
C LEU A 262 35.53 -4.49 17.87
N ARG A 263 35.92 -5.37 16.96
CA ARG A 263 37.26 -5.37 16.38
C ARG A 263 37.19 -5.36 14.87
N MET A 264 37.79 -4.36 14.26
CA MET A 264 38.03 -4.33 12.82
C MET A 264 39.03 -5.45 12.45
N THR A 265 38.60 -6.43 11.64
CA THR A 265 39.46 -7.54 11.19
C THR A 265 40.23 -7.18 9.93
N ASP A 266 39.62 -6.37 9.10
CA ASP A 266 40.15 -5.80 7.87
C ASP A 266 39.38 -4.49 7.60
N LYS A 267 39.78 -3.76 6.56
CA LYS A 267 39.13 -2.49 6.22
C LYS A 267 37.66 -2.63 5.84
N GLY A 268 37.14 -3.80 5.48
CA GLY A 268 35.74 -4.00 5.12
C GLY A 268 34.88 -4.62 6.22
N THR A 269 35.47 -5.10 7.33
CA THR A 269 34.75 -5.95 8.29
C THR A 269 35.08 -5.60 9.75
N ILE A 270 34.03 -5.43 10.54
CA ILE A 270 34.06 -5.40 12.01
C ILE A 270 33.46 -6.71 12.53
N LEU A 271 34.25 -7.42 13.32
CA LEU A 271 33.82 -8.60 14.08
C LEU A 271 33.34 -8.17 15.47
N GLY A 272 32.12 -8.56 15.80
CA GLY A 272 31.51 -8.34 17.12
C GLY A 272 31.51 -9.58 18.02
N PRO A 273 30.67 -9.58 19.07
CA PRO A 273 30.56 -10.70 20.00
C PRO A 273 30.08 -11.99 19.31
N LYS A 274 30.56 -13.13 19.84
CA LYS A 274 30.10 -14.47 19.47
C LYS A 274 28.91 -14.86 20.34
N GLN A 275 28.07 -15.79 19.86
CA GLN A 275 26.90 -16.30 20.61
C GLN A 275 26.02 -15.16 21.13
N PHE A 276 25.93 -14.09 20.33
CA PHE A 276 25.27 -12.87 20.72
C PHE A 276 23.76 -13.02 20.60
N THR A 277 23.06 -12.60 21.65
CA THR A 277 21.62 -12.41 21.65
C THR A 277 21.33 -10.98 22.09
N GLY A 278 20.52 -10.28 21.31
CA GLY A 278 20.24 -8.86 21.52
C GLY A 278 20.07 -8.12 20.21
N THR A 279 20.20 -6.79 20.24
CA THR A 279 20.06 -5.96 19.04
C THR A 279 21.35 -5.24 18.68
N VAL A 280 21.56 -5.09 17.36
CA VAL A 280 22.56 -4.23 16.76
C VAL A 280 21.83 -3.22 15.89
N GLN A 281 22.03 -1.94 16.13
CA GLN A 281 21.41 -0.84 15.40
C GLN A 281 22.46 0.00 14.70
N VAL A 282 22.18 0.41 13.47
CA VAL A 282 23.04 1.33 12.72
C VAL A 282 22.26 2.53 12.17
N ALA A 283 22.88 3.71 12.19
CA ALA A 283 22.30 4.94 11.66
C ALA A 283 23.38 5.86 11.07
N LYS A 284 23.09 6.50 9.93
CA LYS A 284 23.96 7.54 9.37
C LYS A 284 23.86 8.81 10.22
N ASN A 285 25.00 9.38 10.60
CA ASN A 285 25.09 10.59 11.38
C ASN A 285 25.72 11.76 10.60
N PRO A 286 24.92 12.67 10.05
CA PRO A 286 25.43 13.85 9.35
C PRO A 286 25.83 15.00 10.31
N ALA A 287 25.43 14.94 11.58
CA ALA A 287 25.48 16.07 12.51
C ALA A 287 26.61 15.96 13.56
N GLY A 288 27.53 15.01 13.40
CA GLY A 288 28.68 14.83 14.30
C GLY A 288 28.26 14.66 15.76
N LYS A 289 28.82 15.47 16.67
CA LYS A 289 28.55 15.37 18.11
C LYS A 289 27.07 15.61 18.47
N ALA A 290 26.43 16.60 17.85
CA ALA A 290 25.01 16.86 18.09
C ALA A 290 24.14 15.66 17.68
N GLY A 291 24.52 14.99 16.57
CA GLY A 291 23.87 13.75 16.15
C GLY A 291 24.07 12.61 17.15
N ILE A 292 25.30 12.41 17.66
CA ILE A 292 25.57 11.42 18.71
C ILE A 292 24.64 11.61 19.91
N ASP A 293 24.46 12.85 20.37
CA ASP A 293 23.61 13.15 21.53
C ASP A 293 22.13 12.81 21.27
N ILE A 294 21.62 13.03 20.05
CA ILE A 294 20.23 12.74 19.69
C ILE A 294 20.01 11.23 19.46
N PHE A 295 20.83 10.59 18.62
CA PHE A 295 20.70 9.16 18.33
C PHE A 295 20.87 8.32 19.61
N SER A 296 21.80 8.68 20.50
CA SER A 296 22.04 7.92 21.73
C SER A 296 20.86 7.95 22.71
N LYS A 297 19.98 8.97 22.65
CA LYS A 297 18.75 9.04 23.45
C LYS A 297 17.69 8.03 22.98
N ALA A 298 17.63 7.76 21.68
CA ALA A 298 16.66 6.85 21.08
C ALA A 298 17.18 5.41 20.89
N ALA A 299 18.50 5.23 20.88
CA ALA A 299 19.14 3.93 20.70
C ALA A 299 18.62 2.89 21.71
N GLY A 300 18.46 1.66 21.27
CA GLY A 300 17.88 0.54 22.00
C GLY A 300 16.37 0.39 21.82
N ALA A 301 15.64 1.44 21.43
CA ALA A 301 14.25 1.35 20.99
C ALA A 301 14.18 1.24 19.46
N TYR A 302 13.20 0.50 18.93
CA TYR A 302 12.97 0.38 17.49
C TYR A 302 11.50 0.10 17.17
N PRO A 303 10.99 0.63 16.03
CA PRO A 303 9.64 0.36 15.58
C PRO A 303 9.53 -1.05 14.98
N VAL A 304 8.34 -1.66 15.08
CA VAL A 304 8.03 -2.97 14.47
C VAL A 304 6.73 -2.98 13.66
N GLY A 305 5.95 -1.91 13.73
CA GLY A 305 4.68 -1.75 13.06
C GLY A 305 4.06 -0.40 13.42
N ALA A 306 2.84 -0.16 12.96
CA ALA A 306 2.06 1.02 13.34
C ALA A 306 0.56 0.74 13.30
N THR A 307 -0.19 1.49 14.09
CA THR A 307 -1.64 1.60 14.00
C THR A 307 -2.01 2.97 13.45
N LEU A 308 -3.06 3.02 12.63
CA LEU A 308 -3.61 4.25 12.10
C LEU A 308 -4.94 4.57 12.76
N SER A 309 -5.13 5.82 13.16
CA SER A 309 -6.40 6.37 13.59
C SER A 309 -6.63 7.73 12.91
N GLY A 310 -7.87 8.17 12.81
CA GLY A 310 -8.16 9.48 12.26
C GLY A 310 -9.58 9.93 12.50
N SER A 311 -9.81 11.23 12.40
CA SER A 311 -11.11 11.83 12.60
C SER A 311 -11.31 13.03 11.66
N VAL A 312 -12.57 13.39 11.45
CA VAL A 312 -12.96 14.55 10.66
C VAL A 312 -13.88 15.43 11.50
N SER A 313 -13.57 16.72 11.57
CA SER A 313 -14.38 17.74 12.23
C SER A 313 -14.53 18.94 11.30
N GLY A 314 -15.72 19.12 10.72
CA GLY A 314 -15.95 20.13 9.70
C GLY A 314 -15.08 19.89 8.47
N LYS A 315 -14.20 20.84 8.15
CA LYS A 315 -13.21 20.71 7.06
C LYS A 315 -11.86 20.17 7.53
N THR A 316 -11.66 19.99 8.82
CA THR A 316 -10.38 19.52 9.35
C THR A 316 -10.38 18.01 9.45
N GLY A 317 -9.47 17.36 8.74
CA GLY A 317 -9.07 15.97 8.96
C GLY A 317 -7.88 15.88 9.90
N THR A 318 -7.83 14.84 10.71
CA THR A 318 -6.65 14.48 11.49
C THR A 318 -6.39 12.99 11.35
N TYR A 319 -5.13 12.59 11.20
CA TYR A 319 -4.75 11.18 11.22
C TYR A 319 -3.45 10.99 11.99
N THR A 320 -3.35 9.88 12.72
CA THR A 320 -2.22 9.56 13.58
C THR A 320 -1.63 8.21 13.20
N LEU A 321 -0.33 8.21 12.90
CA LEU A 321 0.49 7.00 12.79
C LEU A 321 1.17 6.77 14.13
N ALA A 322 0.68 5.79 14.90
CA ALA A 322 1.27 5.43 16.19
C ALA A 322 2.09 4.14 16.07
N TRP A 323 3.39 4.20 16.35
CA TRP A 323 4.27 3.05 16.15
C TRP A 323 4.19 2.06 17.31
N GLU A 324 4.11 0.77 16.98
CA GLU A 324 4.47 -0.28 17.92
C GLU A 324 5.99 -0.33 18.03
N LYS A 325 6.53 -0.38 19.26
CA LYS A 325 7.96 -0.43 19.52
C LYS A 325 8.39 -1.58 20.43
N LYS A 326 9.60 -2.09 20.17
CA LYS A 326 10.31 -3.10 20.99
C LYS A 326 11.68 -2.59 21.43
N GLY A 327 12.40 -3.40 22.20
CA GLY A 327 13.66 -3.03 22.84
C GLY A 327 13.43 -2.27 24.15
N ILE A 328 14.14 -1.15 24.36
CA ILE A 328 14.04 -0.32 25.57
C ILE A 328 12.83 0.61 25.43
N LYS A 329 11.65 0.14 25.82
CA LYS A 329 10.37 0.82 25.55
C LYS A 329 10.22 2.19 26.25
N GLU A 330 11.00 2.45 27.28
CA GLU A 330 11.03 3.72 28.02
C GLU A 330 11.66 4.85 27.20
N ARG A 331 12.43 4.52 26.15
CA ARG A 331 13.01 5.51 25.23
C ARG A 331 12.02 5.82 24.11
N SER A 332 11.90 7.09 23.77
CA SER A 332 11.15 7.52 22.59
C SER A 332 11.84 7.05 21.30
N LEU A 333 11.05 6.70 20.30
CA LEU A 333 11.56 6.46 18.96
C LEU A 333 12.12 7.75 18.33
N LEU A 334 13.10 7.56 17.44
CA LEU A 334 13.52 8.56 16.47
C LEU A 334 13.07 8.08 15.11
N MET A 335 12.23 8.87 14.44
CA MET A 335 11.64 8.55 13.13
C MET A 335 11.91 9.69 12.15
N PHE A 336 12.31 9.37 10.93
CA PHE A 336 12.42 10.34 9.84
C PHE A 336 11.06 10.68 9.26
N ALA A 337 10.68 11.95 9.36
CA ALA A 337 9.50 12.53 8.76
C ALA A 337 9.80 13.04 7.34
N LEU A 338 8.97 12.67 6.37
CA LEU A 338 9.02 13.24 5.02
C LEU A 338 8.54 14.71 5.03
N PRO A 339 8.89 15.53 4.02
CA PRO A 339 8.50 16.94 3.98
C PRO A 339 7.01 17.22 4.18
N HIS A 340 6.14 16.36 3.62
CA HIS A 340 4.69 16.52 3.77
C HIS A 340 4.22 16.23 5.21
N HIS A 341 4.83 15.26 5.90
CA HIS A 341 4.58 15.04 7.33
C HIS A 341 4.90 16.29 8.15
N VAL A 342 6.10 16.85 7.97
CA VAL A 342 6.55 18.05 8.70
C VAL A 342 5.61 19.22 8.48
N LYS A 343 5.09 19.38 7.24
CA LYS A 343 4.13 20.43 6.89
C LYS A 343 2.76 20.22 7.58
N SER A 344 2.34 18.98 7.76
CA SER A 344 1.02 18.64 8.32
C SER A 344 1.05 18.36 9.83
N PHE A 345 2.20 18.33 10.50
CA PHE A 345 2.26 17.99 11.93
C PHE A 345 1.38 18.89 12.81
N ASP A 346 0.75 18.25 13.79
CA ASP A 346 0.17 18.95 14.91
C ASP A 346 1.26 19.59 15.80
N GLN A 347 0.84 20.44 16.74
CA GLN A 347 1.78 21.15 17.61
C GLN A 347 2.59 20.20 18.51
N LYS A 348 2.01 19.08 18.95
CA LYS A 348 2.70 18.11 19.81
C LYS A 348 3.82 17.40 19.05
N THR A 349 3.52 16.88 17.86
CA THR A 349 4.48 16.17 17.00
C THR A 349 5.60 17.09 16.56
N ALA A 350 5.29 18.33 16.18
CA ALA A 350 6.28 19.32 15.74
C ALA A 350 7.36 19.64 16.80
N ARG A 351 7.06 19.48 18.11
CA ARG A 351 8.06 19.66 19.19
C ARG A 351 9.15 18.58 19.19
N GLY A 352 8.89 17.44 18.55
CA GLY A 352 9.87 16.35 18.41
C GLY A 352 10.89 16.59 17.30
N LEU A 353 10.71 17.59 16.43
CA LEU A 353 11.62 17.86 15.32
C LEU A 353 13.03 18.14 15.82
N THR A 354 14.01 17.52 15.15
CA THR A 354 15.44 17.75 15.41
C THR A 354 16.09 18.48 14.25
N ASN A 355 17.37 18.83 14.39
CA ASN A 355 18.18 19.41 13.32
C ASN A 355 18.88 18.35 12.43
N ILE A 356 18.59 17.06 12.62
CA ILE A 356 19.15 15.97 11.82
C ILE A 356 18.29 15.79 10.58
N THR A 357 18.90 15.91 9.42
CA THR A 357 18.23 15.70 8.13
C THR A 357 19.03 14.75 7.26
N LEU A 358 18.33 13.97 6.44
CA LEU A 358 18.89 13.03 5.48
C LEU A 358 18.10 13.10 4.18
N ALA A 359 18.77 12.92 3.05
CA ALA A 359 18.08 12.87 1.77
C ALA A 359 17.28 11.56 1.72
N SER A 360 16.00 11.65 1.42
CA SER A 360 15.27 10.48 0.93
C SER A 360 15.61 10.24 -0.54
N THR A 361 15.45 9.01 -1.02
CA THR A 361 15.75 8.67 -2.41
C THR A 361 14.90 9.46 -3.41
N THR A 362 13.61 9.67 -3.15
CA THR A 362 12.71 10.38 -4.09
C THR A 362 11.73 11.37 -3.46
N LYS A 363 11.73 11.54 -2.13
CA LYS A 363 10.74 12.33 -1.38
C LYS A 363 11.28 13.62 -0.76
N GLY A 364 12.42 14.12 -1.23
CA GLY A 364 13.08 15.32 -0.70
C GLY A 364 13.91 15.04 0.56
N ILE A 365 14.07 16.05 1.42
CA ILE A 365 14.87 15.93 2.64
C ILE A 365 13.98 15.51 3.80
N ALA A 366 14.27 14.35 4.39
CA ALA A 366 13.58 13.86 5.58
C ALA A 366 14.24 14.43 6.85
N THR A 367 13.44 14.70 7.88
CA THR A 367 13.89 15.28 9.15
C THR A 367 13.66 14.27 10.27
N ALA A 368 14.69 13.99 11.08
CA ALA A 368 14.54 13.11 12.22
C ALA A 368 13.71 13.80 13.32
N THR A 369 12.73 13.08 13.84
CA THR A 369 11.73 13.54 14.80
C THR A 369 11.66 12.55 15.95
N LEU A 370 11.84 13.02 17.18
CA LEU A 370 11.73 12.21 18.39
C LEU A 370 10.25 12.11 18.79
N ALA A 371 9.58 11.05 18.36
CA ALA A 371 8.17 10.80 18.65
C ALA A 371 7.80 9.32 18.50
N ASP A 372 6.89 8.84 19.35
CA ASP A 372 6.30 7.50 19.25
C ASP A 372 5.02 7.47 18.39
N GLU A 373 4.55 8.64 17.95
CA GLU A 373 3.44 8.82 17.01
C GLU A 373 3.63 10.11 16.21
N PHE A 374 3.19 10.12 14.94
CA PHE A 374 3.01 11.35 14.18
C PHE A 374 1.52 11.63 14.01
N THR A 375 1.08 12.80 14.46
CA THR A 375 -0.27 13.31 14.20
C THR A 375 -0.21 14.38 13.11
N MET A 376 -0.98 14.18 12.05
CA MET A 376 -1.08 15.07 10.90
C MET A 376 -2.46 15.75 10.89
N VAL A 377 -2.51 17.03 10.53
CA VAL A 377 -3.69 17.87 10.47
C VAL A 377 -3.85 18.44 9.06
N GLU A 378 -4.98 18.14 8.42
CA GLU A 378 -5.36 18.64 7.10
C GLU A 378 -6.57 19.59 7.26
N PRO A 379 -6.36 20.92 7.30
CA PRO A 379 -7.39 21.86 7.77
C PRO A 379 -8.49 22.18 6.75
N GLU A 380 -8.25 21.92 5.47
CA GLU A 380 -9.12 22.38 4.36
C GLU A 380 -9.53 21.22 3.45
N LEU A 381 -10.13 20.17 4.03
CA LEU A 381 -10.74 19.09 3.25
C LEU A 381 -11.85 19.65 2.35
N PRO A 382 -11.92 19.27 1.06
CA PRO A 382 -12.93 19.75 0.11
C PRO A 382 -14.26 19.02 0.35
N THR A 383 -14.90 19.24 1.49
CA THR A 383 -16.11 18.51 1.93
C THR A 383 -17.32 18.77 1.03
N ASP A 384 -17.41 19.96 0.44
CA ASP A 384 -18.49 20.42 -0.44
C ASP A 384 -18.38 19.94 -1.90
N MET A 385 -17.22 19.41 -2.33
CA MET A 385 -17.04 18.88 -3.68
C MET A 385 -18.04 17.75 -4.00
N GLY A 386 -18.90 17.97 -5.00
CA GLY A 386 -19.93 17.04 -5.45
C GLY A 386 -19.68 16.48 -6.85
N PHE A 387 -20.76 16.13 -7.57
CA PHE A 387 -20.68 15.68 -8.97
C PHE A 387 -20.50 16.84 -9.96
N ASP A 388 -20.96 18.04 -9.58
CA ASP A 388 -20.69 19.26 -10.31
C ASP A 388 -19.19 19.57 -10.39
N PRO A 389 -18.73 20.24 -11.47
CA PRO A 389 -17.42 20.88 -11.48
C PRO A 389 -17.22 21.70 -10.20
N TRP A 390 -16.01 21.68 -9.65
CA TRP A 390 -15.71 22.33 -8.38
C TRP A 390 -14.42 23.13 -8.48
N SER A 391 -14.36 24.25 -7.78
CA SER A 391 -13.13 25.02 -7.63
C SER A 391 -12.89 25.41 -6.17
N PRO A 392 -11.63 25.52 -5.71
CA PRO A 392 -11.33 25.95 -4.34
C PRO A 392 -11.91 27.33 -3.97
N ARG A 393 -12.12 28.20 -4.96
CA ARG A 393 -12.61 29.56 -4.76
C ARG A 393 -14.14 29.65 -4.73
N LEU A 394 -14.81 28.95 -5.63
CA LEU A 394 -16.25 29.08 -5.84
C LEU A 394 -17.04 27.93 -5.21
N GLY A 395 -16.40 26.82 -4.84
CA GLY A 395 -17.11 25.59 -4.55
C GLY A 395 -17.66 24.96 -5.84
N SER A 396 -18.80 24.27 -5.72
CA SER A 396 -19.49 23.66 -6.87
C SER A 396 -20.00 24.72 -7.85
N VAL A 397 -19.82 24.46 -9.15
CA VAL A 397 -20.25 25.30 -10.27
C VAL A 397 -20.87 24.41 -11.34
N GLY A 398 -22.08 24.72 -11.81
CA GLY A 398 -22.75 23.89 -12.81
C GLY A 398 -24.26 23.91 -12.70
N SER A 399 -24.78 23.02 -11.86
CA SER A 399 -26.19 22.74 -11.67
C SER A 399 -26.93 23.82 -10.87
N ALA A 400 -28.26 23.74 -10.87
CA ALA A 400 -29.11 24.58 -10.03
C ALA A 400 -28.77 24.37 -8.53
N GLY A 401 -28.53 25.46 -7.80
CA GLY A 401 -28.13 25.42 -6.39
C GLY A 401 -26.61 25.44 -6.16
N SER A 402 -25.80 25.39 -7.23
CA SER A 402 -24.35 25.64 -7.17
C SER A 402 -24.02 27.12 -7.04
N ALA A 403 -22.79 27.43 -6.62
CA ALA A 403 -22.35 28.81 -6.40
C ALA A 403 -22.30 29.66 -7.67
N ALA A 404 -22.17 29.00 -8.82
CA ALA A 404 -22.35 29.58 -10.13
C ALA A 404 -22.99 28.57 -11.08
N ILE A 405 -23.78 29.03 -12.04
CA ILE A 405 -24.36 28.22 -13.12
C ILE A 405 -23.60 28.45 -14.42
N VAL A 406 -23.62 27.46 -15.32
CA VAL A 406 -23.04 27.60 -16.67
C VAL A 406 -23.91 28.50 -17.56
N SER A 407 -23.29 29.14 -18.57
CA SER A 407 -24.00 29.98 -19.54
C SER A 407 -24.95 29.16 -20.43
N GLU A 408 -25.96 29.81 -21.00
CA GLU A 408 -26.88 29.15 -21.94
C GLU A 408 -26.16 28.54 -23.15
N ASP A 409 -25.12 29.22 -23.67
CA ASP A 409 -24.28 28.67 -24.75
C ASP A 409 -23.56 27.38 -24.32
N ALA A 410 -23.05 27.33 -23.08
CA ALA A 410 -22.42 26.14 -22.54
C ALA A 410 -23.45 25.01 -22.34
N LYS A 411 -24.66 25.31 -21.87
CA LYS A 411 -25.76 24.32 -21.78
C LYS A 411 -26.11 23.77 -23.16
N ALA A 412 -26.24 24.63 -24.18
CA ALA A 412 -26.49 24.21 -25.55
C ALA A 412 -25.36 23.33 -26.10
N ALA A 413 -24.10 23.64 -25.81
CA ALA A 413 -22.95 22.82 -26.18
C ALA A 413 -22.98 21.45 -25.50
N ILE A 414 -23.30 21.38 -24.20
CA ILE A 414 -23.46 20.13 -23.46
C ILE A 414 -24.56 19.27 -24.09
N ILE A 415 -25.73 19.85 -24.39
CA ILE A 415 -26.85 19.15 -25.03
C ILE A 415 -26.44 18.60 -26.39
N ASN A 416 -25.72 19.39 -27.19
CA ASN A 416 -25.25 18.95 -28.52
C ASN A 416 -24.21 17.82 -28.43
N ALA A 417 -23.30 17.87 -27.46
CA ALA A 417 -22.36 16.78 -27.21
C ALA A 417 -23.09 15.52 -26.73
N ALA A 418 -24.05 15.65 -25.82
CA ALA A 418 -24.83 14.54 -25.30
C ALA A 418 -25.65 13.82 -26.37
N LYS A 419 -26.21 14.55 -27.35
CA LYS A 419 -26.89 13.96 -28.52
C LYS A 419 -25.99 12.99 -29.29
N ILE A 420 -24.71 13.31 -29.43
CA ILE A 420 -23.73 12.47 -30.13
C ILE A 420 -23.30 11.31 -29.23
N GLU A 421 -22.92 11.61 -27.99
CA GLU A 421 -22.34 10.60 -27.09
C GLU A 421 -23.36 9.56 -26.63
N LEU A 422 -24.56 9.99 -26.23
CA LEU A 422 -25.61 9.10 -25.70
C LEU A 422 -26.42 8.38 -26.80
N ALA A 423 -26.25 8.76 -28.06
CA ALA A 423 -26.79 7.99 -29.19
C ALA A 423 -26.02 6.69 -29.45
N ARG A 424 -24.81 6.55 -28.91
CA ARG A 424 -23.96 5.38 -29.09
C ARG A 424 -24.50 4.18 -28.31
N ASP A 425 -24.05 2.99 -28.70
CA ASP A 425 -24.43 1.75 -28.02
C ASP A 425 -23.61 1.54 -26.74
N ILE A 426 -24.11 2.12 -25.64
CA ILE A 426 -23.54 2.01 -24.29
C ILE A 426 -23.31 0.55 -23.91
N THR A 427 -24.24 -0.34 -24.21
CA THR A 427 -24.18 -1.76 -23.82
C THR A 427 -23.02 -2.49 -24.49
N THR A 428 -22.75 -2.18 -25.76
CA THR A 428 -21.62 -2.73 -26.52
C THR A 428 -20.30 -2.07 -26.13
N LEU A 429 -20.27 -0.74 -25.99
CA LEU A 429 -19.04 0.02 -25.73
C LEU A 429 -18.47 -0.16 -24.32
N THR A 430 -19.28 -0.69 -23.40
CA THR A 430 -18.86 -1.10 -22.05
C THR A 430 -18.53 -2.59 -21.94
N ASN A 431 -18.74 -3.40 -23.00
CA ASN A 431 -18.49 -4.83 -22.99
C ASN A 431 -17.07 -5.17 -23.45
N LEU A 432 -16.07 -4.84 -22.63
CA LEU A 432 -14.65 -4.95 -22.99
C LEU A 432 -13.93 -5.98 -22.11
N THR A 433 -12.79 -6.46 -22.60
CA THR A 433 -11.90 -7.39 -21.87
C THR A 433 -11.03 -6.70 -20.82
N SER A 434 -10.77 -5.40 -20.97
CA SER A 434 -9.96 -4.62 -20.03
C SER A 434 -10.84 -3.97 -18.97
N LYS A 435 -10.51 -4.16 -17.69
CA LYS A 435 -11.17 -3.46 -16.57
C LYS A 435 -10.95 -1.96 -16.68
N TYR A 436 -9.77 -1.52 -17.10
CA TYR A 436 -9.44 -0.11 -17.29
C TYR A 436 -10.37 0.56 -18.31
N TYR A 437 -10.35 0.08 -19.56
CA TYR A 437 -11.10 0.73 -20.64
C TYR A 437 -12.62 0.63 -20.45
N ALA A 438 -13.13 -0.49 -19.90
CA ALA A 438 -14.55 -0.59 -19.57
C ALA A 438 -14.94 0.38 -18.45
N GLY A 439 -14.12 0.51 -17.41
CA GLY A 439 -14.34 1.47 -16.33
C GLY A 439 -14.44 2.90 -16.87
N ILE A 440 -13.48 3.31 -17.71
CA ILE A 440 -13.52 4.61 -18.39
C ILE A 440 -14.84 4.76 -19.15
N ALA A 441 -15.23 3.79 -19.97
CA ALA A 441 -16.46 3.85 -20.75
C ALA A 441 -17.71 4.04 -19.85
N PHE A 442 -17.83 3.29 -18.75
CA PHE A 442 -18.90 3.50 -17.77
C PHE A 442 -18.91 4.92 -17.22
N SER A 443 -17.74 5.43 -16.83
CA SER A 443 -17.63 6.77 -16.25
C SER A 443 -17.97 7.88 -17.26
N VAL A 444 -17.64 7.69 -18.55
CA VAL A 444 -17.97 8.64 -19.63
C VAL A 444 -19.48 8.77 -19.79
N TYR A 445 -20.21 7.65 -19.87
CA TYR A 445 -21.66 7.68 -20.01
C TYR A 445 -22.35 8.22 -18.75
N ALA A 446 -21.87 7.84 -17.56
CA ALA A 446 -22.36 8.41 -16.30
C ALA A 446 -22.19 9.94 -16.27
N ARG A 447 -21.01 10.45 -16.63
CA ARG A 447 -20.75 11.91 -16.69
C ARG A 447 -21.60 12.61 -17.73
N ALA A 448 -21.78 12.01 -18.91
CA ALA A 448 -22.60 12.59 -19.97
C ALA A 448 -24.07 12.73 -19.55
N ILE A 449 -24.63 11.72 -18.88
CA ILE A 449 -25.99 11.77 -18.31
C ILE A 449 -26.07 12.89 -17.26
N TYR A 450 -25.12 12.96 -16.34
CA TYR A 450 -25.09 13.99 -15.29
C TYR A 450 -24.98 15.40 -15.88
N ALA A 451 -24.08 15.60 -16.84
CA ALA A 451 -23.87 16.90 -17.46
C ALA A 451 -25.13 17.40 -18.20
N VAL A 452 -25.78 16.54 -19.00
CA VAL A 452 -26.97 16.96 -19.75
C VAL A 452 -28.17 17.20 -18.84
N ASN A 453 -28.35 16.35 -17.81
CA ASN A 453 -29.48 16.47 -16.89
C ASN A 453 -29.28 17.59 -15.87
N ASN A 454 -28.26 17.50 -15.01
CA ASN A 454 -28.11 18.37 -13.85
C ASN A 454 -27.50 19.73 -14.20
N ILE A 455 -26.56 19.77 -15.16
CA ILE A 455 -25.86 21.01 -15.52
C ILE A 455 -26.62 21.76 -16.64
N ALA A 456 -26.99 21.06 -17.71
CA ALA A 456 -27.70 21.69 -18.83
C ALA A 456 -29.23 21.77 -18.64
N GLY A 457 -29.81 20.96 -17.76
CA GLY A 457 -31.24 20.96 -17.48
C GLY A 457 -32.10 20.17 -18.48
N ASP A 458 -31.49 19.43 -19.41
CA ASP A 458 -32.20 18.62 -20.40
C ASP A 458 -32.30 17.15 -19.94
N THR A 459 -33.51 16.77 -19.57
CA THR A 459 -33.80 15.44 -19.01
C THR A 459 -34.11 14.40 -20.09
N SER A 460 -34.24 14.79 -21.36
CA SER A 460 -34.77 13.94 -22.45
C SER A 460 -33.95 12.67 -22.72
N PHE A 461 -32.65 12.67 -22.39
CA PHE A 461 -31.76 11.52 -22.56
C PHE A 461 -31.67 10.59 -21.34
N THR A 462 -32.21 11.02 -20.19
CA THR A 462 -31.87 10.43 -18.89
C THR A 462 -32.39 9.00 -18.76
N ALA A 463 -33.70 8.79 -18.92
CA ALA A 463 -34.31 7.48 -18.68
C ALA A 463 -33.78 6.39 -19.61
N SER A 464 -33.66 6.69 -20.91
CA SER A 464 -33.18 5.73 -21.91
C SER A 464 -31.70 5.39 -21.75
N SER A 465 -30.85 6.39 -21.47
CA SER A 465 -29.41 6.18 -21.28
C SER A 465 -29.11 5.49 -19.96
N LEU A 466 -29.80 5.86 -18.87
CA LEU A 466 -29.65 5.24 -17.57
C LEU A 466 -30.05 3.76 -17.60
N THR A 467 -31.16 3.42 -18.27
CA THR A 467 -31.58 2.02 -18.45
C THR A 467 -30.51 1.17 -19.14
N LYS A 468 -29.87 1.70 -20.19
CA LYS A 468 -28.76 1.02 -20.88
C LYS A 468 -27.53 0.89 -20.00
N LEU A 469 -27.19 1.95 -19.25
CA LEU A 469 -26.05 1.96 -18.35
C LEU A 469 -26.22 0.96 -17.20
N GLU A 470 -27.42 0.88 -16.60
CA GLU A 470 -27.77 -0.10 -15.58
C GLU A 470 -27.70 -1.53 -16.11
N ALA A 471 -28.25 -1.80 -17.30
CA ALA A 471 -28.17 -3.12 -17.93
C ALA A 471 -26.72 -3.54 -18.25
N ALA A 472 -25.89 -2.59 -18.69
CA ALA A 472 -24.47 -2.82 -18.89
C ALA A 472 -23.75 -3.12 -17.56
N PHE A 473 -24.10 -2.40 -16.49
CA PHE A 473 -23.49 -2.57 -15.16
C PHE A 473 -23.92 -3.90 -14.51
N ASP A 474 -25.18 -4.31 -14.68
CA ASP A 474 -25.69 -5.61 -14.23
C ASP A 474 -24.84 -6.78 -14.78
N ARG A 475 -24.27 -6.66 -16.00
CA ARG A 475 -23.34 -7.68 -16.54
C ARG A 475 -22.13 -7.90 -15.63
N TYR A 476 -21.55 -6.83 -15.12
CA TYR A 476 -20.36 -6.86 -14.25
C TYR A 476 -20.70 -7.30 -12.83
N VAL A 477 -21.85 -6.85 -12.30
CA VAL A 477 -22.33 -7.31 -10.99
C VAL A 477 -22.58 -8.82 -10.99
N ASN A 478 -23.10 -9.35 -12.11
CA ASN A 478 -23.32 -10.79 -12.29
C ASN A 478 -22.06 -11.56 -12.75
N ASN A 479 -20.92 -10.89 -12.87
CA ASN A 479 -19.64 -11.47 -13.27
C ASN A 479 -19.67 -12.16 -14.66
N GLN A 480 -20.36 -11.54 -15.63
CA GLN A 480 -20.62 -12.04 -16.99
C GLN A 480 -19.87 -11.25 -18.08
N GLU A 481 -18.98 -10.35 -17.68
CA GLU A 481 -18.11 -9.62 -18.60
C GLU A 481 -17.03 -10.54 -19.22
N PRO A 482 -16.42 -10.18 -20.36
CA PRO A 482 -15.51 -11.07 -21.10
C PRO A 482 -14.34 -11.63 -20.29
N ASN A 483 -13.74 -10.79 -19.44
CA ASN A 483 -12.74 -11.20 -18.46
C ASN A 483 -13.36 -11.01 -17.05
N PRO A 484 -14.07 -12.01 -16.50
CA PRO A 484 -14.71 -11.89 -15.19
C PRO A 484 -13.69 -11.65 -14.06
N LEU A 485 -14.17 -11.21 -12.90
CA LEU A 485 -13.37 -11.14 -11.68
C LEU A 485 -13.25 -12.51 -11.00
N PHE A 486 -12.06 -12.78 -10.50
CA PHE A 486 -11.79 -13.86 -9.55
C PHE A 486 -11.42 -13.28 -8.19
N TYR A 487 -11.76 -14.01 -7.13
CA TYR A 487 -11.16 -13.79 -5.83
C TYR A 487 -9.89 -14.62 -5.71
N ASP A 488 -8.75 -13.97 -5.60
CA ASP A 488 -7.48 -14.65 -5.40
C ASP A 488 -7.27 -15.01 -3.92
N ASP A 489 -7.22 -16.31 -3.63
CA ASP A 489 -6.97 -16.86 -2.30
C ASP A 489 -5.51 -16.74 -1.86
N VAL A 490 -4.57 -16.44 -2.78
CA VAL A 490 -3.15 -16.24 -2.47
C VAL A 490 -2.91 -14.86 -1.84
N TRP A 491 -3.28 -13.78 -2.55
CA TRP A 491 -3.05 -12.41 -2.12
C TRP A 491 -4.29 -11.73 -1.50
N LYS A 492 -5.42 -12.45 -1.44
CA LYS A 492 -6.70 -12.02 -0.85
C LYS A 492 -7.23 -10.74 -1.49
N GLY A 493 -7.69 -10.84 -2.73
CA GLY A 493 -8.23 -9.68 -3.45
C GLY A 493 -9.00 -10.02 -4.72
N LEU A 494 -9.58 -9.01 -5.36
CA LEU A 494 -10.31 -9.13 -6.62
C LEU A 494 -9.41 -8.82 -7.80
N VAL A 495 -9.29 -9.76 -8.73
CA VAL A 495 -8.40 -9.66 -9.89
C VAL A 495 -9.13 -10.05 -11.17
N SER A 496 -8.77 -9.42 -12.29
CA SER A 496 -9.18 -9.84 -13.63
C SER A 496 -8.77 -11.30 -13.90
N SER A 497 -9.63 -12.06 -14.57
CA SER A 497 -9.31 -13.42 -15.01
C SER A 497 -8.28 -13.46 -16.15
N GLY A 498 -7.92 -12.31 -16.74
CA GLY A 498 -7.26 -12.22 -18.04
C GLY A 498 -5.92 -12.94 -18.15
N SER A 499 -5.14 -13.02 -17.07
CA SER A 499 -3.82 -13.69 -17.07
C SER A 499 -3.86 -15.15 -16.59
N TYR A 500 -5.00 -15.65 -16.13
CA TYR A 500 -5.10 -17.05 -15.71
C TYR A 500 -5.05 -17.99 -16.91
N GLY A 501 -4.16 -18.99 -16.84
CA GLY A 501 -3.98 -20.02 -17.88
C GLY A 501 -2.93 -19.69 -18.94
N ASN A 502 -2.50 -18.43 -19.06
CA ASN A 502 -1.42 -17.99 -19.97
C ASN A 502 -0.24 -17.32 -19.24
N ASN A 503 -0.44 -16.87 -18.00
CA ASN A 503 0.53 -16.15 -17.16
C ASN A 503 1.05 -14.84 -17.78
N ASP A 504 0.36 -14.26 -18.76
CA ASP A 504 0.76 -12.98 -19.38
C ASP A 504 0.45 -11.82 -18.43
N SER A 505 1.48 -11.23 -17.84
CA SER A 505 1.39 -10.13 -16.89
C SER A 505 1.09 -8.77 -17.52
N SER A 506 1.07 -8.66 -18.85
CA SER A 506 0.72 -7.42 -19.55
C SER A 506 -0.78 -7.25 -19.76
N ILE A 507 -1.56 -8.33 -19.67
CA ILE A 507 -3.01 -8.30 -19.87
C ILE A 507 -3.65 -7.37 -18.85
N ASP A 508 -4.50 -6.47 -19.35
CA ASP A 508 -5.22 -5.49 -18.55
C ASP A 508 -4.29 -4.70 -17.63
N PHE A 509 -3.15 -4.26 -18.18
CA PHE A 509 -2.13 -3.47 -17.48
C PHE A 509 -1.55 -4.15 -16.23
N GLY A 510 -1.65 -5.48 -16.15
CA GLY A 510 -1.19 -6.24 -15.00
C GLY A 510 -2.19 -6.25 -13.83
N ASN A 511 -3.48 -6.00 -14.10
CA ASN A 511 -4.53 -6.09 -13.07
C ASN A 511 -4.52 -7.45 -12.36
N THR A 512 -4.32 -8.56 -13.07
CA THR A 512 -4.19 -9.87 -12.40
C THR A 512 -3.09 -9.87 -11.34
N TYR A 513 -2.02 -9.10 -11.55
CA TYR A 513 -0.85 -9.00 -10.67
C TYR A 513 -0.94 -7.80 -9.71
N TYR A 514 -2.15 -7.33 -9.41
CA TYR A 514 -2.43 -6.23 -8.47
C TYR A 514 -1.92 -4.85 -8.90
N ASN A 515 -1.67 -4.65 -10.19
CA ASN A 515 -1.42 -3.30 -10.70
C ASN A 515 -2.73 -2.53 -10.82
N ASP A 516 -2.70 -1.25 -10.43
CA ASP A 516 -3.66 -0.24 -10.89
C ASP A 516 -5.12 -0.46 -10.45
N HIS A 517 -5.35 -1.24 -9.39
CA HIS A 517 -6.71 -1.53 -8.91
C HIS A 517 -7.48 -0.26 -8.53
N ASN A 518 -6.84 0.71 -7.89
CA ASN A 518 -7.43 2.01 -7.58
C ASN A 518 -7.82 2.78 -8.87
N PHE A 519 -6.99 2.74 -9.92
CA PHE A 519 -7.28 3.37 -11.20
C PHE A 519 -8.46 2.70 -11.88
N HIS A 520 -8.42 1.37 -12.01
CA HIS A 520 -9.42 0.61 -12.77
C HIS A 520 -10.77 0.64 -12.07
N TYR A 521 -10.81 0.26 -10.78
CA TYR A 521 -12.04 0.07 -10.04
C TYR A 521 -12.68 1.40 -9.62
N GLY A 522 -11.89 2.47 -9.44
CA GLY A 522 -12.38 3.81 -9.13
C GLY A 522 -13.41 4.32 -10.15
N TYR A 523 -13.25 4.01 -11.43
CA TYR A 523 -14.21 4.39 -12.48
C TYR A 523 -15.58 3.71 -12.33
N TYR A 524 -15.61 2.43 -11.96
CA TYR A 524 -16.86 1.70 -11.72
C TYR A 524 -17.59 2.25 -10.50
N VAL A 525 -16.85 2.54 -9.44
CA VAL A 525 -17.41 3.11 -8.21
C VAL A 525 -17.99 4.49 -8.45
N TYR A 526 -17.31 5.33 -9.24
CA TYR A 526 -17.86 6.61 -9.66
C TYR A 526 -19.13 6.46 -10.51
N ALA A 527 -19.11 5.56 -11.50
CA ALA A 527 -20.28 5.31 -12.34
C ALA A 527 -21.48 4.80 -11.52
N ALA A 528 -21.24 3.88 -10.57
CA ALA A 528 -22.25 3.40 -9.64
C ALA A 528 -22.83 4.53 -8.77
N ALA A 529 -21.98 5.46 -8.30
CA ALA A 529 -22.45 6.62 -7.54
C ALA A 529 -23.40 7.51 -8.35
N ILE A 530 -23.15 7.70 -9.65
CA ILE A 530 -24.06 8.43 -10.54
C ILE A 530 -25.35 7.64 -10.80
N ILE A 531 -25.27 6.33 -11.03
CA ILE A 531 -26.47 5.48 -11.22
C ILE A 531 -27.37 5.60 -9.97
N ALA A 532 -26.81 5.43 -8.78
CA ALA A 532 -27.53 5.56 -7.52
C ALA A 532 -28.07 6.98 -7.26
N HIS A 533 -27.38 8.02 -7.75
CA HIS A 533 -27.87 9.40 -7.68
C HIS A 533 -29.18 9.59 -8.46
N PHE A 534 -29.28 9.00 -9.66
CA PHE A 534 -30.49 9.09 -10.49
C PHE A 534 -31.55 8.05 -10.13
N ASN A 535 -31.14 6.87 -9.67
CA ASN A 535 -32.01 5.77 -9.29
C ASN A 535 -31.61 5.19 -7.92
N PRO A 536 -32.05 5.79 -6.80
CA PRO A 536 -31.73 5.29 -5.46
C PRO A 536 -32.16 3.85 -5.21
N SER A 537 -33.23 3.37 -5.87
CA SER A 537 -33.69 1.97 -5.75
C SER A 537 -32.69 0.96 -6.30
N TRP A 538 -31.75 1.39 -7.14
CA TRP A 538 -30.67 0.55 -7.65
C TRP A 538 -29.79 -0.03 -6.53
N LEU A 539 -29.69 0.67 -5.38
CA LEU A 539 -28.90 0.23 -4.23
C LEU A 539 -29.53 -0.94 -3.47
N THR A 540 -30.86 -1.10 -3.52
CA THR A 540 -31.60 -2.17 -2.83
C THR A 540 -32.07 -3.27 -3.78
N LYS A 541 -31.90 -3.09 -5.09
CA LYS A 541 -32.17 -4.11 -6.12
C LYS A 541 -31.44 -5.43 -5.79
N ASN A 542 -32.15 -6.55 -5.96
CA ASN A 542 -31.65 -7.91 -5.71
C ASN A 542 -31.01 -8.04 -4.32
N ASP A 543 -31.74 -7.63 -3.27
CA ASP A 543 -31.26 -7.66 -1.88
C ASP A 543 -29.95 -6.89 -1.65
N GLY A 544 -29.75 -5.81 -2.41
CA GLY A 544 -28.59 -4.94 -2.29
C GLY A 544 -27.32 -5.44 -2.98
N LEU A 545 -27.44 -6.42 -3.88
CA LEU A 545 -26.32 -7.03 -4.62
C LEU A 545 -25.38 -5.99 -5.25
N ASN A 546 -25.96 -4.96 -5.86
CA ASN A 546 -25.22 -3.87 -6.51
C ASN A 546 -24.34 -3.11 -5.52
N LYS A 547 -24.90 -2.74 -4.36
CA LYS A 547 -24.17 -2.05 -3.28
C LYS A 547 -23.04 -2.94 -2.76
N ILE A 548 -23.31 -4.23 -2.56
CA ILE A 548 -22.31 -5.18 -2.06
C ILE A 548 -21.16 -5.34 -3.06
N TRP A 549 -21.45 -5.47 -4.36
CA TRP A 549 -20.43 -5.59 -5.40
C TRP A 549 -19.51 -4.36 -5.44
N VAL A 550 -20.08 -3.15 -5.43
CA VAL A 550 -19.31 -1.89 -5.39
C VAL A 550 -18.45 -1.81 -4.12
N ASN A 551 -19.02 -2.16 -2.96
CA ASN A 551 -18.27 -2.20 -1.70
C ASN A 551 -17.12 -3.22 -1.73
N ASN A 552 -17.29 -4.39 -2.37
CA ASN A 552 -16.23 -5.37 -2.51
C ASN A 552 -15.07 -4.83 -3.36
N LEU A 553 -15.36 -4.05 -4.42
CA LEU A 553 -14.29 -3.36 -5.14
C LEU A 553 -13.56 -2.38 -4.21
N ILE A 554 -14.26 -1.51 -3.49
CA ILE A 554 -13.63 -0.52 -2.58
C ILE A 554 -12.76 -1.21 -1.52
N ARG A 555 -13.26 -2.29 -0.94
CA ARG A 555 -12.52 -3.10 0.04
C ARG A 555 -11.22 -3.64 -0.57
N ASP A 556 -11.20 -4.00 -1.85
CA ASP A 556 -9.99 -4.53 -2.47
C ASP A 556 -8.80 -3.56 -2.46
N TRP A 557 -8.97 -2.30 -2.89
CA TRP A 557 -7.84 -1.37 -3.00
C TRP A 557 -7.72 -0.43 -1.78
N SER A 558 -8.82 -0.20 -1.05
CA SER A 558 -8.94 0.84 -0.02
C SER A 558 -9.68 0.38 1.24
N ASN A 559 -9.61 -0.90 1.60
CA ASN A 559 -10.16 -1.38 2.88
C ASN A 559 -9.63 -0.54 4.07
N PRO A 560 -10.49 0.12 4.85
CA PRO A 560 -10.10 1.00 5.95
C PRO A 560 -9.83 0.28 7.29
N SER A 561 -9.95 -1.05 7.37
CA SER A 561 -9.80 -1.79 8.64
C SER A 561 -9.01 -3.08 8.51
N THR A 562 -8.12 -3.35 9.46
CA THR A 562 -7.42 -4.63 9.57
C THR A 562 -8.31 -5.78 10.04
N GLU A 563 -9.57 -5.50 10.42
CA GLU A 563 -10.54 -6.53 10.83
C GLU A 563 -11.16 -7.29 9.65
N ASP A 564 -11.02 -6.81 8.41
CA ASP A 564 -11.54 -7.50 7.23
C ASP A 564 -10.66 -8.72 6.91
N PRO A 565 -11.18 -9.96 7.00
CA PRO A 565 -10.38 -11.16 6.75
C PRO A 565 -10.19 -11.45 5.25
N PHE A 566 -10.86 -10.71 4.37
CA PHE A 566 -10.86 -10.97 2.92
C PHE A 566 -10.00 -9.99 2.12
N PHE A 567 -9.65 -8.84 2.66
CA PHE A 567 -8.88 -7.82 1.97
C PHE A 567 -7.86 -7.14 2.89
N PRO A 568 -6.63 -6.89 2.44
CA PRO A 568 -5.63 -6.22 3.25
C PRO A 568 -6.00 -4.75 3.48
N PHE A 569 -5.64 -4.23 4.64
CA PHE A 569 -5.84 -2.82 4.98
C PHE A 569 -5.13 -1.91 3.96
N SER A 570 -5.88 -1.02 3.33
CA SER A 570 -5.40 0.06 2.47
C SER A 570 -4.38 -0.41 1.42
N ARG A 571 -4.75 -1.40 0.61
CA ARG A 571 -3.83 -2.08 -0.33
C ARG A 571 -2.97 -1.11 -1.14
N ASN A 572 -3.58 -0.13 -1.82
CA ASN A 572 -2.87 0.78 -2.72
C ASN A 572 -2.31 2.01 -1.99
N PHE A 573 -3.09 2.65 -1.12
CA PHE A 573 -2.67 3.88 -0.44
C PHE A 573 -1.59 3.59 0.61
N ASP A 574 -0.50 4.37 0.60
CA ASP A 574 0.58 4.29 1.57
C ASP A 574 0.56 5.55 2.44
N TRP A 575 0.08 5.39 3.68
CA TRP A 575 -0.14 6.49 4.62
C TRP A 575 1.14 7.15 5.12
N PHE A 576 2.32 6.53 4.96
CA PHE A 576 3.60 7.19 5.21
C PHE A 576 4.09 7.95 3.98
N HIS A 577 3.76 7.49 2.78
CA HIS A 577 4.14 8.15 1.53
C HIS A 577 3.20 9.30 1.15
N GLY A 578 1.96 9.27 1.64
CA GLY A 578 0.90 10.24 1.36
C GLY A 578 0.25 10.09 -0.02
N HIS A 579 0.43 8.94 -0.68
CA HIS A 579 -0.17 8.63 -1.98
C HIS A 579 -0.25 7.12 -2.20
N SER A 580 -0.95 6.68 -3.25
CA SER A 580 -1.01 5.26 -3.62
C SER A 580 0.19 4.78 -4.43
N TRP A 581 0.40 3.47 -4.41
CA TRP A 581 1.29 2.75 -5.32
C TRP A 581 0.48 1.96 -6.36
N ALA A 582 0.83 2.14 -7.63
CA ALA A 582 0.22 1.46 -8.77
C ALA A 582 0.69 0.00 -8.83
N ARG A 583 2.00 -0.23 -8.82
CA ARG A 583 2.60 -1.57 -8.98
C ARG A 583 2.25 -2.56 -7.86
N GLY A 584 1.74 -3.72 -8.25
CA GLY A 584 1.43 -4.87 -7.40
C GLY A 584 2.61 -5.83 -7.20
N VAL A 585 2.39 -7.13 -7.42
CA VAL A 585 3.24 -8.21 -6.88
C VAL A 585 4.44 -8.59 -7.75
N LEU A 586 4.60 -7.92 -8.89
CA LEU A 586 5.77 -8.11 -9.74
C LEU A 586 7.01 -7.45 -9.14
N GLU A 587 8.14 -8.05 -9.46
CA GLU A 587 9.46 -7.52 -9.10
C GLU A 587 9.65 -6.09 -9.61
N ALA A 588 10.28 -5.25 -8.78
CA ALA A 588 10.38 -3.83 -9.02
C ALA A 588 11.80 -3.34 -8.72
N PRO A 589 12.73 -3.39 -9.71
CA PRO A 589 14.12 -3.01 -9.50
C PRO A 589 14.31 -1.60 -8.92
N ASP A 590 13.43 -0.67 -9.29
CA ASP A 590 13.42 0.74 -8.85
C ASP A 590 12.42 1.02 -7.72
N GLY A 591 11.79 -0.05 -7.20
CA GLY A 591 10.72 0.04 -6.21
C GLY A 591 9.36 0.29 -6.81
N LYS A 592 8.40 0.62 -5.96
CA LYS A 592 7.02 0.88 -6.38
C LYS A 592 6.95 2.14 -7.25
N ASP A 593 6.05 2.12 -8.23
CA ASP A 593 5.78 3.25 -9.10
C ASP A 593 4.35 3.77 -8.92
N GLN A 594 4.17 5.03 -9.31
CA GLN A 594 2.90 5.73 -9.37
C GLN A 594 2.99 6.82 -10.43
N GLU A 595 2.35 6.60 -11.59
CA GLU A 595 2.37 7.55 -12.70
C GLU A 595 1.19 8.52 -12.62
N SER A 596 -0.03 7.97 -12.66
CA SER A 596 -1.26 8.75 -12.78
C SER A 596 -1.79 9.20 -11.41
N SER A 597 -1.17 10.24 -10.86
CA SER A 597 -1.66 10.88 -9.62
C SER A 597 -3.10 11.44 -9.76
N ALA A 598 -3.52 11.78 -10.99
CA ALA A 598 -4.87 12.23 -11.27
C ALA A 598 -5.91 11.09 -11.14
N GLU A 599 -5.58 9.88 -11.59
CA GLU A 599 -6.47 8.72 -11.42
C GLU A 599 -6.49 8.24 -9.96
N ASP A 600 -5.38 8.39 -9.23
CA ASP A 600 -5.35 8.14 -7.78
C ASP A 600 -6.30 9.07 -7.02
N ALA A 601 -6.19 10.38 -7.28
CA ALA A 601 -7.08 11.39 -6.72
C ALA A 601 -8.54 11.13 -7.14
N PHE A 602 -8.76 10.76 -8.41
CA PHE A 602 -10.09 10.41 -8.91
C PHE A 602 -10.67 9.17 -8.20
N SER A 603 -9.87 8.15 -7.88
CA SER A 603 -10.33 6.96 -7.16
C SER A 603 -10.80 7.30 -5.74
N THR A 604 -10.11 8.22 -5.05
CA THR A 604 -10.51 8.71 -3.73
C THR A 604 -11.78 9.56 -3.81
N TYR A 605 -11.88 10.40 -4.84
CA TYR A 605 -13.11 11.13 -5.15
C TYR A 605 -14.29 10.19 -5.44
N ALA A 606 -14.08 9.09 -6.16
CA ALA A 606 -15.12 8.10 -6.41
C ALA A 606 -15.66 7.47 -5.12
N ILE A 607 -14.79 7.13 -4.15
CA ILE A 607 -15.20 6.65 -2.83
C ILE A 607 -16.03 7.71 -2.09
N LYS A 608 -15.60 8.98 -2.11
CA LYS A 608 -16.36 10.08 -1.53
C LYS A 608 -17.78 10.16 -2.12
N MET A 609 -17.89 10.11 -3.44
CA MET A 609 -19.18 10.20 -4.13
C MET A 609 -20.07 9.00 -3.86
N TRP A 610 -19.49 7.79 -3.77
CA TRP A 610 -20.21 6.59 -3.36
C TRP A 610 -20.74 6.70 -1.92
N GLY A 611 -19.88 7.11 -0.98
CA GLY A 611 -20.26 7.37 0.42
C GLY A 611 -21.42 8.35 0.52
N LYS A 612 -21.41 9.42 -0.27
CA LYS A 612 -22.48 10.43 -0.30
C LYS A 612 -23.83 9.84 -0.68
N VAL A 613 -23.90 8.94 -1.66
CA VAL A 613 -25.18 8.39 -2.13
C VAL A 613 -25.69 7.22 -1.28
N ILE A 614 -24.82 6.49 -0.58
CA ILE A 614 -25.24 5.38 0.28
C ILE A 614 -25.62 5.84 1.71
N ILE A 615 -25.03 6.93 2.21
CA ILE A 615 -25.34 7.50 3.54
C ILE A 615 -26.52 8.48 3.46
N GLY A 616 -26.66 9.19 2.34
CA GLY A 616 -27.78 10.13 2.11
C GLY A 616 -29.18 9.47 2.06
N LEU A 617 -29.29 8.16 2.32
CA LEU A 617 -30.52 7.38 2.36
C LEU A 617 -30.87 6.86 3.78
N GLU A 618 -30.08 7.23 4.81
CA GLU A 618 -30.38 6.95 6.23
C GLU A 618 -30.88 8.18 7.00
N VAL A 619 -31.38 9.23 6.32
CA VAL A 619 -32.00 10.42 6.94
C VAL A 619 -33.51 10.40 6.77
#